data_AF-A0A926UT96-F1
#
_entry.id   AF-A0A926UT96-F1
#
_cell.length_a   1.000
_cell.length_b   1.000
_cell.length_c   1.000
_cell.angle_alpha   90.00
_cell.angle_beta   90.00
_cell.angle_gamma   90.00
#
_symmetry.space_group_name_H-M   'P 1'
#
loop_
_entity.id
_entity.type
_entity.pdbx_description
1 polymer ?
#
loop_
_entity_poly.entity_id
_entity_poly.type
_entity_poly.pdbx_seq_one_letter_code
_entity_poly.pdbx_strand_id
1 'polypeptide(L)'
;MALVRDLKKAIILLSGGLDSATAAAQAIADGYEAIAISFRYGQRHERELLAAKQVADFLKIKEHFIVDVNLGQWGGSALTDASLDVPTDGVQSDQIPITYVPGRNTVFIAIALSLAESKGAEAIYLGINAVDYSGYPDCRPDYLEAFQKLAALSSKVGVEGHAPKLIAPLVMDAKVDIVRRAKGLGVPIELTWSCYQGGEVPCGVCDSCRIRDRAMLEAFIDLT
;
A
#
# COMPACT_ATOMS: atom_id res chain seq x y z
N MET A 1 -31.65 18.39 15.20
CA MET A 1 -30.27 17.97 15.53
C MET A 1 -29.99 16.70 14.74
N ALA A 2 -29.17 16.77 13.70
CA ALA A 2 -28.71 15.55 13.02
C ALA A 2 -27.83 14.79 14.02
N LEU A 3 -28.13 13.51 14.26
CA LEU A 3 -27.20 12.63 14.98
C LEU A 3 -25.88 12.65 14.22
N VAL A 4 -24.83 13.19 14.83
CA VAL A 4 -23.46 12.93 14.39
C VAL A 4 -23.27 11.42 14.61
N ARG A 5 -23.41 10.62 13.55
CA ARG A 5 -22.93 9.25 13.57
C ARG A 5 -21.42 9.34 13.69
N ASP A 6 -20.84 8.70 14.70
CA ASP A 6 -19.41 8.46 14.73
C ASP A 6 -19.04 7.74 13.42
N LEU A 7 -18.13 8.35 12.67
CA LEU A 7 -17.64 7.77 11.43
C LEU A 7 -16.87 6.49 11.78
N LYS A 8 -17.10 5.45 10.98
CA LYS A 8 -16.33 4.21 11.11
C LYS A 8 -14.89 4.50 10.76
N LYS A 9 -13.94 4.00 11.55
CA LYS A 9 -12.52 4.21 11.31
C LYS A 9 -11.92 3.09 10.48
N ALA A 10 -10.99 3.43 9.60
CA ALA A 10 -10.19 2.48 8.85
C ALA A 10 -8.69 2.81 8.97
N ILE A 11 -7.88 1.79 9.23
CA ILE A 11 -6.42 1.91 9.12
C ILE A 11 -6.02 1.76 7.66
N ILE A 12 -5.19 2.66 7.14
CA ILE A 12 -4.71 2.64 5.76
C ILE A 12 -3.21 2.36 5.77
N LEU A 13 -2.79 1.24 5.16
CA LEU A 13 -1.39 0.99 4.85
C LEU A 13 -0.94 1.90 3.70
N LEU A 14 -0.46 3.10 4.03
CA LEU A 14 -0.13 4.15 3.08
C LEU A 14 1.37 4.17 2.82
N SER A 15 1.82 3.74 1.63
CA SER A 15 3.24 3.77 1.26
C SER A 15 3.64 5.03 0.49
N GLY A 16 2.68 5.82 0.00
CA GLY A 16 2.93 6.98 -0.86
C GLY A 16 2.99 6.63 -2.35
N GLY A 17 2.90 5.35 -2.71
CA GLY A 17 2.72 4.91 -4.08
C GLY A 17 1.27 5.00 -4.56
N LEU A 18 1.09 4.98 -5.88
CA LEU A 18 -0.21 5.05 -6.57
C LEU A 18 -1.27 4.14 -5.94
N ASP A 19 -0.95 2.87 -5.71
CA ASP A 19 -1.93 1.87 -5.28
C ASP A 19 -2.38 2.13 -3.84
N SER A 20 -1.44 2.46 -2.96
CA SER A 20 -1.75 2.81 -1.56
C SER A 20 -2.57 4.11 -1.45
N ALA A 21 -2.27 5.10 -2.29
CA ALA A 21 -3.04 6.35 -2.37
C ALA A 21 -4.45 6.10 -2.90
N THR A 22 -4.59 5.19 -3.87
CA THR A 22 -5.88 4.78 -4.43
C THR A 22 -6.71 4.01 -3.43
N ALA A 23 -6.11 3.08 -2.68
CA ALA A 23 -6.77 2.37 -1.58
C ALA A 23 -7.21 3.33 -0.45
N ALA A 24 -6.40 4.35 -0.14
CA ALA A 24 -6.75 5.39 0.81
C ALA A 24 -7.99 6.19 0.36
N ALA A 25 -8.00 6.65 -0.89
CA ALA A 25 -9.13 7.37 -1.47
C ALA A 25 -10.38 6.48 -1.54
N GLN A 26 -10.23 5.18 -1.84
CA GLN A 26 -11.33 4.22 -1.82
C GLN A 26 -11.93 4.09 -0.43
N ALA A 27 -11.10 3.97 0.62
CA ALA A 27 -11.60 3.89 2.01
C ALA A 27 -12.42 5.13 2.40
N ILE A 28 -11.99 6.32 1.98
CA ILE A 28 -12.72 7.57 2.21
C ILE A 28 -14.04 7.57 1.44
N ALA A 29 -14.04 7.13 0.18
CA ALA A 29 -15.25 7.00 -0.65
C ALA A 29 -16.24 5.98 -0.09
N ASP A 30 -15.75 4.92 0.56
CA ASP A 30 -16.54 3.90 1.26
C ASP A 30 -17.13 4.42 2.59
N GLY A 31 -16.81 5.66 2.99
CA GLY A 31 -17.39 6.35 4.14
C GLY A 31 -16.60 6.21 5.44
N TYR A 32 -15.34 5.79 5.39
CA TYR A 32 -14.49 5.69 6.58
C TYR A 32 -13.76 6.99 6.92
N GLU A 33 -13.59 7.24 8.22
CA GLU A 33 -12.53 8.10 8.74
C GLU A 33 -11.19 7.35 8.64
N ALA A 34 -10.34 7.78 7.71
CA ALA A 34 -9.05 7.15 7.47
C ALA A 34 -8.01 7.56 8.53
N ILE A 35 -7.23 6.59 8.99
CA ILE A 35 -6.02 6.74 9.80
C ILE A 35 -4.87 6.10 9.03
N ALA A 36 -3.89 6.89 8.61
CA ALA A 36 -2.77 6.38 7.83
C ALA A 36 -1.67 5.79 8.73
N ILE A 37 -1.05 4.73 8.24
CA ILE A 37 0.20 4.17 8.78
C ILE A 37 1.18 3.91 7.63
N SER A 38 2.41 4.40 7.79
CA SER A 38 3.54 4.17 6.89
C SER A 38 4.69 3.53 7.65
N PHE A 39 5.57 2.84 6.93
CA PHE A 39 6.70 2.13 7.54
C PHE A 39 8.03 2.65 7.01
N ARG A 40 8.92 3.01 7.94
CA ARG A 40 10.35 3.11 7.67
C ARG A 40 10.96 1.75 8.01
N TYR A 41 11.30 0.98 6.99
CA TYR A 41 11.72 -0.41 7.13
C TYR A 41 13.16 -0.73 6.71
N GLY A 42 13.98 0.31 6.53
CA GLY A 42 15.35 0.18 6.01
C GLY A 42 15.41 0.27 4.48
N GLN A 43 14.39 0.87 3.86
CA GLN A 43 14.40 1.14 2.42
C GLN A 43 15.54 2.09 2.02
N ARG A 44 16.04 1.95 0.79
CA ARG A 44 17.17 2.74 0.25
C ARG A 44 16.98 4.26 0.28
N HIS A 45 15.74 4.74 0.35
CA HIS A 45 15.43 6.17 0.32
C HIS A 45 14.10 6.48 1.00
N GLU A 46 13.89 7.73 1.43
CA GLU A 46 12.65 8.15 2.08
C GLU A 46 11.62 8.82 1.15
N ARG A 47 11.84 8.81 -0.17
CA ARG A 47 10.93 9.45 -1.16
C ARG A 47 9.48 9.00 -1.01
N GLU A 48 9.27 7.70 -0.77
CA GLU A 48 7.94 7.13 -0.56
C GLU A 48 7.27 7.66 0.73
N LEU A 49 8.02 7.88 1.81
CA LEU A 49 7.50 8.46 3.05
C LEU A 49 7.15 9.94 2.89
N LEU A 50 7.92 10.68 2.09
CA LEU A 50 7.59 12.07 1.75
C LEU A 50 6.29 12.12 0.93
N ALA A 51 6.16 11.27 -0.08
CA ALA A 51 4.94 11.14 -0.88
C ALA A 51 3.74 10.72 -0.02
N ALA A 52 3.93 9.78 0.91
CA ALA A 52 2.87 9.32 1.82
C ALA A 52 2.30 10.47 2.66
N LYS A 53 3.17 11.35 3.19
CA LYS A 53 2.73 12.55 3.93
C LYS A 53 1.92 13.49 3.03
N GLN A 54 2.43 13.79 1.83
CA GLN A 54 1.74 14.66 0.88
C GLN A 54 0.36 14.12 0.46
N VAL A 55 0.27 12.80 0.25
CA VAL A 55 -1.01 12.14 -0.06
C VAL A 55 -1.96 12.19 1.15
N ALA A 56 -1.47 11.93 2.36
CA ALA A 56 -2.28 12.03 3.57
C ALA A 56 -2.85 13.45 3.76
N ASP A 57 -2.01 14.47 3.58
CA ASP A 57 -2.40 15.88 3.66
C ASP A 57 -3.45 16.23 2.60
N PHE A 58 -3.23 15.84 1.35
CA PHE A 58 -4.16 16.09 0.24
C PHE A 58 -5.53 15.44 0.49
N LEU A 59 -5.54 14.19 0.95
CA LEU A 59 -6.74 13.44 1.29
C LEU A 59 -7.35 13.84 2.65
N LYS A 60 -6.75 14.81 3.36
CA LYS A 60 -7.19 15.33 4.67
C LYS A 60 -7.25 14.26 5.76
N ILE A 61 -6.34 13.29 5.69
CA ILE A 61 -6.16 12.27 6.73
C ILE A 61 -5.52 12.93 7.95
N LYS A 62 -6.23 12.96 9.08
CA LYS A 62 -5.81 13.72 10.27
C LYS A 62 -4.75 13.03 11.12
N GLU A 63 -4.73 11.69 11.09
CA GLU A 63 -3.79 10.89 11.85
C GLU A 63 -2.93 10.08 10.89
N HIS A 64 -1.61 10.29 10.95
CA HIS A 64 -0.64 9.57 10.14
C HIS A 64 0.54 9.12 11.00
N PHE A 65 0.66 7.81 11.20
CA PHE A 65 1.75 7.19 11.95
C PHE A 65 2.88 6.76 11.01
N ILE A 66 4.12 7.03 11.39
CA ILE A 66 5.31 6.47 10.73
C ILE A 66 5.97 5.53 11.74
N VAL A 67 6.04 4.25 11.41
CA VAL A 67 6.57 3.20 12.29
C VAL A 67 7.92 2.72 11.76
N ASP A 68 8.90 2.68 12.65
CA ASP A 68 10.23 2.15 12.36
C ASP A 68 10.27 0.63 12.59
N VAL A 69 10.64 -0.13 11.55
CA VAL A 69 10.75 -1.60 11.59
C VAL A 69 11.94 -2.05 10.76
N ASN A 70 13.10 -2.31 11.35
CA ASN A 70 14.33 -2.51 10.58
C ASN A 70 14.43 -3.89 9.88
N LEU A 71 13.65 -4.09 8.81
CA LEU A 71 13.65 -5.32 8.00
C LEU A 71 14.92 -5.47 7.16
N GLY A 72 15.62 -4.36 6.87
CA GLY A 72 16.90 -4.39 6.15
C GLY A 72 17.99 -5.22 6.86
N GLN A 73 17.86 -5.48 8.16
CA GLN A 73 18.81 -6.33 8.90
C GLN A 73 18.83 -7.78 8.42
N TRP A 74 17.78 -8.26 7.77
CA TRP A 74 17.72 -9.62 7.25
C TRP A 74 18.50 -9.79 5.94
N GLY A 75 18.64 -8.71 5.17
CA GLY A 75 19.15 -8.75 3.80
C GLY A 75 18.19 -9.44 2.82
N GLY A 76 18.71 -9.80 1.65
CA GLY A 76 17.96 -10.56 0.64
C GLY A 76 17.04 -9.73 -0.25
N SER A 77 17.16 -8.40 -0.21
CA SER A 77 16.39 -7.49 -1.07
C SER A 77 17.21 -6.31 -1.57
N ALA A 78 17.16 -6.05 -2.88
CA ALA A 78 17.70 -4.84 -3.50
C ALA A 78 16.96 -3.55 -3.09
N LEU A 79 15.84 -3.64 -2.36
CA LEU A 79 15.17 -2.45 -1.82
C LEU A 79 15.69 -2.03 -0.44
N THR A 80 16.43 -2.90 0.25
CA THR A 80 16.93 -2.66 1.61
C THR A 80 18.44 -2.87 1.75
N ASP A 81 19.08 -3.50 0.77
CA ASP A 81 20.52 -3.72 0.73
C ASP A 81 21.15 -2.85 -0.38
N ALA A 82 21.99 -1.89 0.01
CA ALA A 82 22.64 -0.97 -0.92
C ALA A 82 23.75 -1.61 -1.76
N SER A 83 24.20 -2.83 -1.41
CA SER A 83 25.19 -3.59 -2.19
C SER A 83 24.59 -4.35 -3.37
N LEU A 84 23.26 -4.46 -3.42
CA LEU A 84 22.52 -5.10 -4.50
C LEU A 84 21.97 -4.04 -5.46
N ASP A 85 22.20 -4.24 -6.75
CA ASP A 85 21.64 -3.37 -7.78
C ASP A 85 20.14 -3.61 -7.95
N VAL A 86 19.39 -2.51 -8.12
CA VAL A 86 17.98 -2.57 -8.52
C VAL A 86 17.91 -2.87 -10.02
N PRO A 87 17.22 -3.95 -10.45
CA PRO A 87 17.12 -4.31 -11.86
C PRO A 87 16.49 -3.20 -12.73
N THR A 88 16.97 -3.10 -13.97
CA THR A 88 16.52 -2.10 -14.97
C THR A 88 16.26 -2.69 -16.37
N ASP A 89 16.55 -3.98 -16.54
CA ASP A 89 16.37 -4.79 -17.74
C ASP A 89 14.90 -5.15 -18.00
N GLY A 90 14.03 -4.94 -17.01
CA GLY A 90 12.58 -5.09 -17.12
C GLY A 90 12.05 -6.31 -16.35
N VAL A 91 10.73 -6.46 -16.37
CA VAL A 91 10.02 -7.47 -15.58
C VAL A 91 10.37 -8.87 -16.08
N GLN A 92 10.98 -9.68 -15.22
CA GLN A 92 11.19 -11.11 -15.46
C GLN A 92 10.00 -11.89 -14.87
N SER A 93 9.33 -12.72 -15.69
CA SER A 93 8.22 -13.56 -15.23
C SER A 93 8.73 -14.76 -14.44
N ASP A 94 7.87 -15.34 -13.60
CA ASP A 94 8.02 -16.67 -12.98
C ASP A 94 9.07 -16.83 -11.87
N GLN A 95 9.65 -15.73 -11.36
CA GLN A 95 10.52 -15.75 -10.18
C GLN A 95 10.13 -14.67 -9.16
N ILE A 96 10.44 -14.91 -7.88
CA ILE A 96 10.36 -13.87 -6.85
C ILE A 96 11.49 -12.87 -7.14
N PRO A 97 11.19 -11.60 -7.45
CA PRO A 97 12.21 -10.66 -7.86
C PRO A 97 13.09 -10.27 -6.66
N ILE A 98 14.34 -9.89 -6.93
CA ILE A 98 15.28 -9.45 -5.89
C ILE A 98 14.83 -8.16 -5.17
N THR A 99 13.83 -7.46 -5.70
CA THR A 99 13.15 -6.33 -5.05
C THR A 99 12.10 -6.77 -4.03
N TYR A 100 11.82 -8.06 -3.89
CA TYR A 100 11.02 -8.62 -2.79
C TYR A 100 11.72 -8.36 -1.47
N VAL A 101 11.00 -7.83 -0.48
CA VAL A 101 11.50 -7.75 0.91
C VAL A 101 10.87 -8.91 1.70
N PRO A 102 11.66 -9.88 2.18
CA PRO A 102 11.13 -11.10 2.80
C PRO A 102 10.10 -10.83 3.91
N GLY A 103 8.87 -11.30 3.70
CA GLY A 103 7.79 -11.26 4.71
C GLY A 103 7.32 -9.85 5.10
N ARG A 104 7.62 -8.83 4.29
CA ARG A 104 7.34 -7.44 4.61
C ARG A 104 5.87 -7.19 4.90
N ASN A 105 4.95 -7.68 4.05
CA ASN A 105 3.53 -7.41 4.26
C ASN A 105 3.00 -8.11 5.52
N THR A 106 3.56 -9.26 5.88
CA THR A 106 3.20 -9.98 7.11
C THR A 106 3.45 -9.12 8.34
N VAL A 107 4.60 -8.46 8.40
CA VAL A 107 4.95 -7.56 9.51
C VAL A 107 4.06 -6.32 9.51
N PHE A 108 3.82 -5.71 8.34
CA PHE A 108 3.02 -4.50 8.23
C PHE A 108 1.56 -4.72 8.63
N ILE A 109 0.97 -5.83 8.19
CA ILE A 109 -0.42 -6.17 8.54
C ILE A 109 -0.53 -6.48 10.03
N ALA A 110 0.43 -7.18 10.63
CA ALA A 110 0.44 -7.45 12.07
C ALA A 110 0.47 -6.15 12.90
N ILE A 111 1.28 -5.16 12.50
CA ILE A 111 1.32 -3.85 13.17
C ILE A 111 0.02 -3.07 12.94
N ALA A 112 -0.54 -3.11 11.73
CA ALA A 112 -1.81 -2.47 11.42
C ALA A 112 -2.98 -3.06 12.21
N LEU A 113 -2.99 -4.38 12.47
CA LEU A 113 -3.96 -5.03 13.35
C LEU A 113 -3.89 -4.50 14.78
N SER A 114 -2.68 -4.35 15.33
CA SER A 114 -2.49 -3.75 16.65
C SER A 114 -2.97 -2.31 16.71
N LEU A 115 -2.66 -1.50 15.69
CA LEU A 115 -3.16 -0.12 15.61
C LEU A 115 -4.68 -0.05 15.47
N ALA A 116 -5.28 -0.95 14.67
CA ALA A 116 -6.72 -1.03 14.48
C ALA A 116 -7.44 -1.30 15.81
N GLU A 117 -6.95 -2.24 16.61
CA GLU A 117 -7.49 -2.51 17.95
C GLU A 117 -7.39 -1.28 18.86
N SER A 118 -6.23 -0.62 18.89
CA SER A 118 -6.03 0.59 19.71
C SER A 118 -6.94 1.76 19.31
N LYS A 119 -7.25 1.89 18.00
CA LYS A 119 -8.05 2.99 17.46
C LYS A 119 -9.53 2.67 17.31
N GLY A 120 -9.93 1.43 17.58
CA GLY A 120 -11.30 0.95 17.34
C GLY A 120 -11.67 0.99 15.87
N ALA A 121 -10.73 0.68 14.97
CA ALA A 121 -10.98 0.66 13.54
C ALA A 121 -11.70 -0.62 13.12
N GLU A 122 -12.70 -0.50 12.26
CA GLU A 122 -13.49 -1.63 11.75
C GLU A 122 -12.89 -2.23 10.47
N ALA A 123 -11.91 -1.57 9.87
CA ALA A 123 -11.29 -1.99 8.62
C ALA A 123 -9.81 -1.65 8.54
N ILE A 124 -9.08 -2.43 7.74
CA ILE A 124 -7.70 -2.19 7.32
C ILE A 124 -7.66 -2.25 5.81
N TYR A 125 -7.30 -1.14 5.16
CA TYR A 125 -7.16 -1.06 3.70
C TYR A 125 -5.71 -1.30 3.28
N LEU A 126 -5.54 -2.16 2.27
CA LEU A 126 -4.26 -2.55 1.69
C LEU A 126 -4.24 -2.19 0.20
N GLY A 127 -3.25 -1.40 -0.22
CA GLY A 127 -2.99 -1.11 -1.64
C GLY A 127 -2.18 -2.20 -2.35
N ILE A 128 -2.36 -3.47 -2.00
CA ILE A 128 -1.65 -4.59 -2.64
C ILE A 128 -2.34 -4.99 -3.94
N ASN A 129 -1.55 -5.52 -4.88
CA ASN A 129 -1.98 -6.00 -6.18
C ASN A 129 -1.35 -7.36 -6.46
N ALA A 130 -2.10 -8.26 -7.13
CA ALA A 130 -1.65 -9.61 -7.45
C ALA A 130 -1.55 -9.93 -8.95
N VAL A 131 -1.88 -8.96 -9.82
CA VAL A 131 -2.04 -9.20 -11.27
C VAL A 131 -0.80 -8.84 -12.06
N ASP A 132 -0.42 -7.55 -12.06
CA ASP A 132 0.64 -7.06 -12.96
C ASP A 132 2.04 -7.36 -12.43
N TYR A 133 2.13 -7.66 -11.14
CA TYR A 133 3.38 -7.89 -10.47
C TYR A 133 3.17 -8.60 -9.13
N SER A 134 3.07 -9.93 -9.10
CA SER A 134 3.34 -10.62 -7.85
C SER A 134 3.76 -12.08 -8.04
N GLY A 135 5.05 -12.28 -8.31
CA GLY A 135 5.73 -13.43 -7.71
C GLY A 135 5.67 -13.36 -6.17
N TYR A 136 5.28 -12.23 -5.59
CA TYR A 136 5.14 -12.01 -4.15
C TYR A 136 4.07 -12.91 -3.53
N PRO A 137 4.46 -13.81 -2.60
CA PRO A 137 3.51 -14.73 -2.00
C PRO A 137 2.53 -14.05 -1.04
N ASP A 138 2.86 -12.85 -0.56
CA ASP A 138 2.18 -12.08 0.49
C ASP A 138 1.27 -10.96 -0.05
N CYS A 139 0.82 -11.07 -1.30
CA CYS A 139 -0.17 -10.19 -1.94
C CYS A 139 -1.44 -10.93 -2.40
N ARG A 140 -1.53 -12.24 -2.19
CA ARG A 140 -2.54 -13.11 -2.80
C ARG A 140 -3.84 -13.18 -1.98
N PRO A 141 -5.00 -13.50 -2.59
CA PRO A 141 -6.26 -13.62 -1.87
C PRO A 141 -6.24 -14.65 -0.73
N ASP A 142 -5.64 -15.82 -0.94
CA ASP A 142 -5.52 -16.88 0.08
C ASP A 142 -4.69 -16.45 1.30
N TYR A 143 -3.63 -15.67 1.05
CA TYR A 143 -2.84 -15.02 2.10
C TYR A 143 -3.67 -14.03 2.92
N LEU A 144 -4.50 -13.21 2.27
CA LEU A 144 -5.39 -12.27 2.96
C LEU A 144 -6.47 -12.97 3.76
N GLU A 145 -7.03 -14.08 3.25
CA GLU A 145 -7.97 -14.91 3.98
C GLU A 145 -7.35 -15.49 5.26
N ALA A 146 -6.09 -15.94 5.19
CA ALA A 146 -5.36 -16.42 6.36
C ALA A 146 -5.18 -15.30 7.40
N PHE A 147 -4.83 -14.08 6.97
CA PHE A 147 -4.74 -12.93 7.87
C PHE A 147 -6.09 -12.49 8.43
N GLN A 148 -7.18 -12.60 7.67
CA GLN A 148 -8.51 -12.30 8.17
C GLN A 148 -8.92 -13.25 9.29
N LYS A 149 -8.55 -14.54 9.18
CA LYS A 149 -8.73 -15.52 10.27
C LYS A 149 -7.89 -15.16 11.48
N LEU A 150 -6.64 -14.75 11.28
CA LEU A 150 -5.78 -14.27 12.37
C LEU A 150 -6.40 -13.07 13.09
N ALA A 151 -6.92 -12.08 12.36
CA ALA A 151 -7.56 -10.89 12.94
C ALA A 151 -8.72 -11.24 13.88
N ALA A 152 -9.48 -12.29 13.58
CA ALA A 152 -10.56 -12.82 14.42
C ALA A 152 -10.07 -13.50 15.71
N LEU A 153 -8.80 -13.86 15.78
CA LEU A 153 -8.21 -14.60 16.92
C LEU A 153 -7.25 -13.75 17.76
N SER A 154 -6.63 -12.72 17.18
CA SER A 154 -5.45 -12.06 17.74
C SER A 154 -5.73 -10.83 18.61
N SER A 155 -7.01 -10.48 18.83
CA SER A 155 -7.41 -9.26 19.53
C SER A 155 -8.65 -9.48 20.39
N LYS A 156 -8.86 -8.62 21.39
CA LYS A 156 -10.07 -8.66 22.23
C LYS A 156 -11.32 -8.45 21.36
N VAL A 157 -11.29 -7.43 20.51
CA VAL A 157 -12.40 -7.12 19.59
C VAL A 157 -12.64 -8.26 18.60
N GLY A 158 -11.58 -8.97 18.19
CA GLY A 158 -11.68 -10.11 17.29
C GLY A 158 -12.43 -11.28 17.91
N VAL A 159 -12.06 -11.69 19.13
CA VAL A 159 -12.72 -12.81 19.83
C VAL A 159 -14.17 -12.48 20.24
N GLU A 160 -14.51 -11.19 20.34
CA GLU A 160 -15.88 -10.70 20.55
C GLU A 160 -16.70 -10.63 19.23
N GLY A 161 -16.13 -11.02 18.09
CA GLY A 161 -16.82 -11.06 16.79
C GLY A 161 -16.78 -9.74 16.00
N HIS A 162 -15.92 -8.80 16.40
CA HIS A 162 -15.79 -7.47 15.84
C HIS A 162 -14.38 -7.20 15.28
N ALA A 163 -13.70 -8.23 14.77
CA ALA A 163 -12.41 -8.08 14.11
C ALA A 163 -12.48 -7.09 12.95
N PRO A 164 -11.43 -6.27 12.74
CA PRO A 164 -11.35 -5.42 11.57
C PRO A 164 -11.34 -6.27 10.29
N LYS A 165 -12.02 -5.77 9.26
CA LYS A 165 -12.00 -6.37 7.92
C LYS A 165 -10.74 -5.95 7.18
N LEU A 166 -10.02 -6.92 6.62
CA LEU A 166 -8.94 -6.65 5.66
C LEU A 166 -9.55 -6.43 4.28
N ILE A 167 -9.28 -5.27 3.69
CA ILE A 167 -9.86 -4.85 2.41
C ILE A 167 -8.71 -4.50 1.46
N ALA A 168 -8.54 -5.30 0.41
CA ALA A 168 -7.55 -5.06 -0.63
C ALA A 168 -8.27 -4.76 -1.96
N PRO A 169 -8.74 -3.51 -2.18
CA PRO A 169 -9.68 -3.21 -3.26
C PRO A 169 -9.06 -3.32 -4.66
N LEU A 170 -7.74 -3.39 -4.75
CA LEU A 170 -6.96 -3.40 -5.99
C LEU A 170 -6.33 -4.77 -6.29
N VAL A 171 -6.59 -5.79 -5.47
CA VAL A 171 -5.85 -7.05 -5.50
C VAL A 171 -5.97 -7.77 -6.86
N MET A 172 -7.11 -7.64 -7.53
CA MET A 172 -7.38 -8.24 -8.85
C MET A 172 -7.42 -7.23 -10.00
N ASP A 173 -7.11 -5.95 -9.74
CA ASP A 173 -7.17 -4.92 -10.78
C ASP A 173 -5.91 -5.00 -11.66
N ALA A 174 -6.04 -4.73 -12.96
CA ALA A 174 -4.88 -4.40 -13.78
C ALA A 174 -4.39 -2.98 -13.45
N LYS A 175 -3.12 -2.68 -13.71
CA LYS A 175 -2.51 -1.41 -13.31
C LYS A 175 -3.17 -0.23 -13.98
N VAL A 176 -3.59 -0.40 -15.24
CA VAL A 176 -4.36 0.58 -15.99
C VAL A 176 -5.70 0.88 -15.31
N ASP A 177 -6.37 -0.11 -14.73
CA ASP A 177 -7.62 0.06 -13.99
C ASP A 177 -7.40 0.74 -12.64
N ILE A 178 -6.27 0.47 -11.98
CA ILE A 178 -5.86 1.22 -10.79
C ILE A 178 -5.67 2.70 -11.13
N VAL A 179 -5.02 3.03 -12.25
CA VAL A 179 -4.85 4.43 -12.69
C VAL A 179 -6.21 5.08 -12.99
N ARG A 180 -7.11 4.39 -13.70
CA ARG A 180 -8.47 4.89 -13.99
C ARG A 180 -9.26 5.14 -12.70
N ARG A 181 -9.20 4.21 -11.75
CA ARG A 181 -9.83 4.33 -10.43
C ARG A 181 -9.24 5.50 -9.64
N ALA A 182 -7.92 5.64 -9.61
CA ALA A 182 -7.22 6.73 -8.96
C ALA A 182 -7.72 8.09 -9.48
N LYS A 183 -7.81 8.24 -10.80
CA LYS A 183 -8.36 9.43 -11.44
C LYS A 183 -9.82 9.67 -11.08
N GLY A 184 -10.66 8.64 -11.14
CA GLY A 184 -12.09 8.73 -10.79
C GLY A 184 -12.34 9.13 -9.33
N LEU A 185 -11.44 8.73 -8.42
CA LEU A 185 -11.47 9.09 -7.00
C LEU A 185 -10.76 10.42 -6.68
N GLY A 186 -10.18 11.10 -7.67
CA GLY A 186 -9.45 12.36 -7.46
C GLY A 186 -8.13 12.19 -6.70
N VAL A 187 -7.47 11.04 -6.80
CA VAL A 187 -6.14 10.80 -6.22
C VAL A 187 -5.12 11.76 -6.86
N PRO A 188 -4.24 12.40 -6.07
CA PRO A 188 -3.19 13.27 -6.59
C PRO A 188 -2.02 12.43 -7.12
N ILE A 189 -2.19 11.84 -8.31
CA ILE A 189 -1.24 10.88 -8.89
C ILE A 189 0.17 11.49 -9.00
N GLU A 190 0.27 12.78 -9.28
CA GLU A 190 1.51 13.54 -9.36
C GLU A 190 2.28 13.61 -8.04
N LEU A 191 1.60 13.50 -6.89
CA LEU A 191 2.22 13.46 -5.57
C LEU A 191 2.70 12.06 -5.18
N THR A 192 2.32 11.03 -5.95
CA THR A 192 2.68 9.64 -5.63
C THR A 192 4.08 9.29 -6.10
N TRP A 193 4.76 8.43 -5.35
CA TRP A 193 6.10 7.94 -5.67
C TRP A 193 6.13 6.43 -5.87
N SER A 194 6.66 5.97 -7.01
CA SER A 194 6.76 4.53 -7.32
C SER A 194 8.20 4.07 -7.54
N CYS A 195 9.13 4.97 -7.86
CA CYS A 195 10.48 4.60 -8.27
C CYS A 195 11.29 3.95 -7.14
N TYR A 196 11.97 2.84 -7.44
CA TYR A 196 12.84 2.12 -6.50
C TYR A 196 14.22 2.75 -6.28
N GLN A 197 14.64 3.69 -7.15
CA GLN A 197 15.99 4.28 -7.10
C GLN A 197 16.10 5.54 -6.22
N GLY A 198 15.00 6.24 -5.96
CA GLY A 198 15.01 7.34 -4.97
C GLY A 198 15.68 8.66 -5.39
N GLY A 199 16.00 8.86 -6.67
CA GLY A 199 16.58 10.09 -7.19
C GLY A 199 15.68 11.33 -7.01
N GLU A 200 16.09 12.48 -7.55
CA GLU A 200 15.24 13.70 -7.55
C GLU A 200 13.95 13.54 -8.34
N VAL A 201 14.03 12.77 -9.43
CA VAL A 201 12.90 12.38 -10.28
C VAL A 201 12.83 10.85 -10.41
N PRO A 202 11.66 10.27 -10.70
CA PRO A 202 11.55 8.86 -11.04
C PRO A 202 12.50 8.48 -12.18
N CYS A 203 13.21 7.36 -12.06
CA CYS A 203 14.26 6.99 -13.02
C CYS A 203 13.75 6.56 -14.40
N GLY A 204 12.45 6.25 -14.55
CA GLY A 204 11.84 5.79 -15.80
C GLY A 204 12.24 4.37 -16.26
N VAL A 205 13.23 3.74 -15.61
CA VAL A 205 13.82 2.48 -16.11
C VAL A 205 13.65 1.28 -15.19
N CYS A 206 13.39 1.47 -13.89
CA CYS A 206 13.08 0.37 -12.98
C CYS A 206 11.68 -0.19 -13.25
N ASP A 207 11.43 -1.45 -12.87
CA ASP A 207 10.15 -2.12 -13.12
C ASP A 207 8.94 -1.31 -12.64
N SER A 208 9.01 -0.75 -11.44
CA SER A 208 7.93 0.05 -10.87
C SER A 208 7.63 1.31 -11.70
N CYS A 209 8.67 1.98 -12.24
CA CYS A 209 8.48 3.09 -13.18
C CYS A 209 7.85 2.60 -14.48
N ARG A 210 8.38 1.56 -15.11
CA ARG A 210 7.87 1.03 -16.38
C ARG A 210 6.40 0.62 -16.29
N ILE A 211 6.02 -0.07 -15.22
CA ILE A 211 4.65 -0.52 -14.96
C ILE A 211 3.73 0.70 -14.77
N ARG A 212 4.12 1.66 -13.93
CA ARG A 212 3.35 2.90 -13.73
C ARG A 212 3.20 3.68 -15.02
N ASP A 213 4.29 3.96 -15.71
CA ASP A 213 4.31 4.86 -16.87
C ASP A 213 3.54 4.24 -18.04
N ARG A 214 3.65 2.93 -18.25
CA ARG A 214 2.81 2.21 -19.23
C ARG A 214 1.33 2.34 -18.91
N ALA A 215 0.94 2.05 -17.66
CA ALA A 215 -0.45 2.14 -17.23
C ALA A 215 -1.00 3.58 -17.35
N MET A 216 -0.17 4.59 -17.06
CA MET A 216 -0.49 6.00 -17.23
C MET A 216 -0.61 6.39 -18.70
N LEU A 217 0.12 5.78 -19.63
CA LEU A 217 -0.11 6.04 -21.05
C LEU A 217 -1.43 5.41 -21.50
N GLU A 218 -1.64 4.14 -21.20
CA GLU A 218 -2.85 3.40 -21.60
C GLU A 218 -4.13 4.02 -21.04
N ALA A 219 -4.16 4.36 -19.75
CA ALA A 219 -5.35 4.92 -19.11
C ALA A 219 -5.74 6.31 -19.61
N PHE A 220 -4.81 7.05 -20.22
CA PHE A 220 -5.03 8.42 -20.70
C PHE A 220 -5.18 8.51 -22.22
N ILE A 221 -4.81 7.47 -22.97
CA ILE A 221 -5.05 7.36 -24.42
C ILE A 221 -6.51 7.03 -24.74
N ASP A 222 -7.20 6.24 -23.90
CA ASP A 222 -8.62 5.86 -24.12
C ASP A 222 -9.65 6.99 -23.89
N LEU A 223 -9.20 8.24 -23.76
CA LEU A 223 -10.05 9.41 -23.46
C LEU A 223 -9.95 10.54 -24.49
N THR A 224 -9.28 10.30 -25.62
CA THR A 224 -9.29 11.17 -26.81
C THR A 224 -10.05 10.50 -27.95
#